data_AF-A0A7X7JZB0-F1
#
_entry.id   AF-A0A7X7JZB0-F1
#
_cell.length_a   1.000
_cell.length_b   1.000
_cell.length_c   1.000
_cell.angle_alpha   90.00
_cell.angle_beta   90.00
_cell.angle_gamma   90.00
#
_symmetry.space_group_name_H-M   'P 1'
#
loop_
_entity.id
_entity.type
_entity.pdbx_description
1 polymer ?
#
loop_
_entity_poly.entity_id
_entity_poly.type
_entity_poly.pdbx_seq_one_letter_code
_entity_poly.pdbx_strand_id
1 'polypeptide(L)' 'MKQKERFVNTLTFKEVDRVPLMEIAVWAQTRERWIHEGMPEDANTSFMYHGSEHFGLEGYES' A
#
# COMPACT_ATOMS: atom_id res chain seq x y z
N MET A 1 -16.41 -1.14 -2.75
CA MET A 1 -15.85 0.03 -3.47
C MET A 1 -14.52 -0.33 -4.11
N LYS A 2 -14.15 0.26 -5.26
CA LYS A 2 -12.81 0.04 -5.86
C LYS A 2 -11.72 0.77 -5.05
N GLN A 3 -10.47 0.29 -5.08
CA GLN A 3 -9.37 0.87 -4.29
C GLN A 3 -9.17 2.37 -4.58
N LYS A 4 -9.08 2.72 -5.86
CA LYS A 4 -8.97 4.12 -6.32
C LYS A 4 -10.14 5.00 -5.85
N GLU A 5 -11.36 4.48 -5.91
CA GLU A 5 -12.57 5.19 -5.46
C GLU A 5 -12.54 5.43 -3.95
N ARG A 6 -12.15 4.41 -3.17
CA ARG A 6 -11.96 4.50 -1.71
C ARG A 6 -10.94 5.56 -1.34
N PHE A 7 -9.80 5.57 -2.01
CA PHE A 7 -8.76 6.57 -1.78
C PHE A 7 -9.26 8.00 -2.02
N VAL A 8 -9.88 8.25 -3.17
CA VAL A 8 -10.42 9.58 -3.51
C VAL A 8 -11.53 9.99 -2.54
N ASN A 9 -12.43 9.09 -2.19
CA ASN A 9 -13.51 9.38 -1.24
C ASN A 9 -12.98 9.68 0.16
N THR A 10 -11.95 8.95 0.61
CA THR A 10 -11.28 9.21 1.90
C THR A 10 -10.69 10.62 1.94
N LEU A 11 -9.95 11.01 0.90
CA LEU A 11 -9.31 12.34 0.83
C LEU A 11 -10.30 13.49 0.60
N THR A 12 -11.49 13.20 0.10
CA THR A 12 -12.55 14.18 -0.16
C THR A 12 -13.69 14.13 0.85
N PHE A 13 -13.49 13.43 1.98
CA PHE A 13 -14.45 13.32 3.09
C PHE A 13 -15.83 12.81 2.67
N LYS A 14 -15.86 11.83 1.76
CA LYS A 14 -17.07 11.12 1.33
C LYS A 14 -17.20 9.77 2.03
N GLU A 15 -18.36 9.14 1.88
CA GLU A 15 -18.62 7.82 2.42
C GLU A 15 -17.67 6.76 1.83
N VAL A 16 -17.21 5.85 2.68
CA VAL A 16 -16.35 4.72 2.34
C VAL A 16 -16.81 3.48 3.11
N ASP A 17 -16.71 2.31 2.48
CA ASP A 17 -16.99 1.00 3.08
C ASP A 17 -15.93 0.56 4.12
N ARG A 18 -14.72 1.15 4.06
CA ARG A 18 -13.65 1.10 5.09
C ARG A 18 -12.53 2.09 4.76
N VAL A 19 -11.69 2.40 5.73
CA VAL A 19 -10.45 3.18 5.56
C VAL A 19 -9.47 2.41 4.63
N PRO A 20 -8.84 3.09 3.65
CA PRO A 20 -7.82 2.47 2.80
C PRO A 20 -6.57 2.15 3.63
N LEU A 21 -6.00 0.95 3.44
CA LEU A 21 -4.73 0.58 4.05
C LEU A 21 -3.62 0.79 3.04
N MET A 22 -2.83 1.86 3.19
CA MET A 22 -1.76 2.20 2.26
C MET A 22 -0.49 2.55 3.02
N GLU A 23 0.66 2.28 2.40
CA GLU A 23 1.98 2.58 2.94
C GLU A 23 2.79 3.42 1.94
N ILE A 24 3.53 4.41 2.43
CA ILE A 24 4.35 5.32 1.62
C ILE A 24 5.75 5.44 2.21
N ALA A 25 6.74 5.62 1.33
CA ALA A 25 8.10 5.99 1.73
C ALA A 25 8.72 4.96 2.70
N VAL A 26 8.67 3.69 2.29
CA VAL A 26 9.39 2.61 2.98
C VAL A 26 10.86 2.97 3.06
N TRP A 27 11.37 3.08 4.29
CA TRP A 27 12.78 3.36 4.54
C TRP A 27 13.66 2.22 4.03
N ALA A 28 14.82 2.54 3.46
CA ALA A 28 15.77 1.55 2.95
C ALA A 28 16.14 0.52 4.03
N GLN A 29 16.36 0.96 5.28
CA GLN A 29 16.66 0.10 6.41
C GLN A 29 15.50 -0.86 6.75
N THR A 30 14.25 -0.40 6.59
CA THR A 30 13.07 -1.24 6.81
C THR A 30 12.93 -2.28 5.71
N ARG A 31 13.15 -1.88 4.44
CA ARG A 31 13.18 -2.80 3.30
C ARG A 31 14.26 -3.87 3.47
N GLU A 32 15.48 -3.47 3.84
CA GLU A 32 16.58 -4.40 4.11
C GLU A 32 16.21 -5.39 5.21
N ARG A 33 15.66 -4.91 6.34
CA ARG A 33 15.22 -5.78 7.43
C ARG A 33 14.15 -6.77 6.97
N TRP A 34 13.14 -6.31 6.24
CA TRP A 34 12.05 -7.16 5.75
C TRP A 34 12.52 -8.23 4.77
N ILE A 35 13.52 -7.94 3.92
CA ILE A 35 14.15 -8.96 3.06
C ILE A 35 14.78 -10.07 3.91
N HIS A 36 15.50 -9.70 4.98
CA HIS A 36 16.07 -10.69 5.91
C HIS A 36 15.02 -11.46 6.70
N GLU A 37 13.84 -10.88 6.91
CA GLU A 37 12.68 -11.52 7.57
C GLU A 37 11.83 -12.39 6.61
N GLY A 38 12.15 -12.42 5.31
CA GLY A 38 11.51 -13.30 4.32
C GLY A 38 10.68 -12.59 3.24
N MET A 39 10.73 -11.26 3.15
CA MET A 39 10.16 -10.54 2.01
C MET A 39 10.99 -10.81 0.74
N PRO A 40 10.36 -11.09 -0.42
CA PRO A 40 11.09 -11.26 -1.68
C PRO A 40 11.96 -10.04 -2.03
N GLU A 41 13.18 -10.27 -2.52
CA GLU A 41 14.11 -9.19 -2.90
C GLU A 41 13.60 -8.32 -4.06
N ASP A 42 12.82 -8.92 -4.95
CA ASP A 42 12.17 -8.28 -6.10
C ASP A 42 10.82 -7.65 -5.76
N ALA A 43 10.40 -7.69 -4.49
CA ALA A 43 9.17 -7.04 -4.05
C ALA A 43 9.24 -5.53 -4.33
N ASN A 44 8.23 -5.03 -5.04
CA ASN A 44 8.09 -3.61 -5.33
C ASN A 44 7.60 -2.88 -4.06
N THR A 45 8.49 -2.11 -3.43
CA THR A 45 8.18 -1.34 -2.20
C THR A 45 7.52 0.01 -2.47
N SER A 46 7.17 0.33 -3.73
CA SER A 46 6.35 1.49 -4.09
C SER A 46 4.87 1.24 -3.80
N PHE A 47 4.56 0.84 -2.56
CA PHE A 47 3.25 0.34 -2.14
C PHE A 47 2.11 1.35 -2.34
N MET A 48 2.36 2.64 -2.14
CA MET A 48 1.34 3.66 -2.40
C MET A 48 0.80 3.62 -3.84
N TYR A 49 1.64 3.28 -4.81
CA TYR A 49 1.24 3.25 -6.22
C TYR A 49 0.56 1.91 -6.56
N HIS A 50 1.19 0.80 -6.20
CA HIS A 50 0.80 -0.52 -6.70
C HIS A 50 0.16 -1.45 -5.66
N GLY A 51 0.12 -1.04 -4.39
CA GLY A 51 -0.29 -1.89 -3.28
C GLY A 51 0.65 -3.06 -3.04
N SER A 52 0.18 -4.03 -2.26
CA SER A 52 0.87 -5.31 -2.02
C SER A 52 -0.15 -6.33 -1.56
N GLU A 53 -0.34 -7.40 -2.34
CA GLU A 53 -1.17 -8.53 -1.90
C GLU A 53 -0.55 -9.23 -0.69
N HIS A 54 0.78 -9.35 -0.65
CA HIS A 54 1.51 -9.98 0.43
C HIS A 54 1.24 -9.30 1.79
N PHE A 55 1.17 -7.96 1.79
CA PHE A 55 0.91 -7.17 3.00
C PHE A 55 -0.55 -6.71 3.14
N GLY A 56 -1.42 -7.02 2.17
CA GLY A 56 -2.80 -6.52 2.13
C GLY A 56 -2.91 -5.01 1.93
N LEU A 57 -1.90 -4.39 1.32
CA LEU A 57 -1.85 -2.95 1.05
C LEU A 57 -2.58 -2.61 -0.25
N GLU A 58 -3.33 -1.53 -0.23
CA GLU A 58 -3.97 -0.94 -1.41
C GLU A 58 -3.02 0.06 -2.10
N GLY A 59 -3.17 0.17 -3.42
CA GLY A 59 -2.46 1.13 -4.25
C GLY A 59 -3.43 2.06 -4.98
N TYR A 60 -2.96 3.27 -5.32
CA TYR A 60 -3.76 4.22 -6.09
C TYR A 60 -3.94 3.83 -7.57
N GLU A 61 -2.97 3.12 -8.16
CA GLU A 61 -2.97 2.69 -9.56
C GLU A 61 -3.48 1.26 -9.78
N SER A 62 -3.72 0.51 -8.70
CA SER A 62 -4.20 -0.89 -8.71
C SER A 62 -5.71 -1.05 -8.88
#